data_AF-D8PI30-F1
#
_entry.id   AF-D8PI30-F1
#
_cell.length_a   1.000
_cell.length_b   1.000
_cell.length_c   1.000
_cell.angle_alpha   90.00
_cell.angle_beta   90.00
_cell.angle_gamma   90.00
#
_symmetry.space_group_name_H-M   'P 1'
#
loop_
_entity.id
_entity.type
_entity.pdbx_description
1 polymer ?
#
loop_
_entity_poly.entity_id
_entity_poly.type
_entity_poly.pdbx_seq_one_letter_code
_entity_poly.pdbx_strand_id
1 'polypeptide(L)'
;MTEQEINRAIQYVTAATSYGRDTVAEILRTGLSELAQLSTQSTCRFEREDLMGYLCLWTMKRTGHPEPLVREVLDGAGRWLDEVATTVARRREAQENAGDDDEPGAATA
;
A
#
# COMPACT_ATOMS: atom_id res chain seq x y z
N MET A 1 2.32 -7.01 4.70
CA MET A 1 1.79 -7.70 3.52
C MET A 1 2.61 -8.95 3.29
N THR A 2 1.96 -10.10 3.18
CA THR A 2 2.58 -11.41 3.00
C THR A 2 2.65 -11.77 1.52
N GLU A 3 3.60 -12.63 1.15
CA GLU A 3 3.74 -13.10 -0.23
C GLU A 3 2.50 -13.84 -0.74
N GLN A 4 1.73 -14.45 0.17
CA GLN A 4 0.45 -15.08 -0.14
C GLN A 4 -0.62 -14.07 -0.58
N GLU A 5 -0.72 -12.92 0.09
CA GLU A 5 -1.65 -11.85 -0.30
C GLU A 5 -1.29 -11.29 -1.68
N ILE A 6 0.00 -11.09 -1.96
CA ILE A 6 0.48 -10.63 -3.26
C ILE A 6 0.13 -11.66 -4.35
N ASN A 7 0.38 -12.95 -4.12
CA ASN A 7 0.04 -14.00 -5.10
C ASN A 7 -1.47 -14.12 -5.34
N ARG A 8 -2.29 -13.89 -4.32
CA ARG A 8 -3.75 -13.83 -4.46
C ARG A 8 -4.19 -12.62 -5.28
N ALA A 9 -3.55 -11.48 -5.05
CA ALA A 9 -3.79 -10.25 -5.82
C ALA A 9 -3.48 -10.43 -7.29
N ILE A 10 -2.33 -11.03 -7.58
CA ILE A 10 -1.92 -11.35 -8.95
C ILE A 10 -2.96 -12.23 -9.62
N GLN A 11 -3.37 -13.33 -8.99
CA GLN A 11 -4.36 -14.24 -9.57
C GLN A 11 -5.71 -13.56 -9.83
N TYR A 12 -6.18 -12.74 -8.89
CA TYR A 12 -7.46 -12.04 -9.03
C TYR A 12 -7.41 -10.99 -10.13
N VAL A 13 -6.36 -10.16 -10.18
CA VAL A 13 -6.24 -9.10 -11.18
C VAL A 13 -5.96 -9.70 -12.56
N THR A 14 -5.18 -10.77 -12.66
CA THR A 14 -5.02 -11.51 -13.92
C THR A 14 -6.34 -12.16 -14.37
N ALA A 15 -7.23 -12.56 -13.46
CA ALA A 15 -8.55 -13.05 -13.83
C ALA A 15 -9.52 -11.91 -14.21
N ALA A 16 -9.36 -10.73 -13.60
CA ALA A 16 -10.18 -9.55 -13.84
C ALA A 16 -9.76 -8.73 -15.06
N THR A 17 -8.51 -8.88 -15.52
CA THR A 17 -7.93 -8.16 -16.65
C THR A 17 -7.47 -9.13 -17.73
N SER A 18 -7.39 -8.69 -18.98
CA SER A 18 -6.89 -9.50 -20.09
C SER A 18 -5.35 -9.55 -20.17
N TYR A 19 -4.65 -9.02 -19.17
CA TYR A 19 -3.20 -8.90 -19.17
C TYR A 19 -2.51 -10.19 -18.76
N GLY A 20 -1.28 -10.40 -19.25
CA GLY A 20 -0.46 -11.55 -18.89
C GLY A 20 -0.15 -11.58 -17.39
N ARG A 21 -0.14 -12.77 -16.80
CA ARG A 21 0.18 -12.97 -15.37
C ARG A 21 1.49 -12.32 -14.97
N ASP A 22 2.52 -12.44 -15.81
CA ASP A 22 3.84 -11.87 -15.55
C ASP A 22 3.82 -10.35 -15.50
N THR A 23 3.09 -9.70 -16.42
CA THR A 23 2.90 -8.23 -16.43
C THR A 23 2.16 -7.76 -15.18
N VAL A 24 1.06 -8.42 -14.83
CA VAL A 24 0.28 -8.13 -13.63
C VAL A 24 1.12 -8.33 -12.37
N ALA A 25 1.91 -9.41 -12.32
CA ALA A 25 2.80 -9.71 -11.21
C ALA A 25 3.90 -8.66 -11.02
N GLU A 26 4.51 -8.21 -12.11
CA GLU A 26 5.55 -7.18 -12.09
C GLU A 26 5.01 -5.85 -11.56
N ILE A 27 3.85 -5.41 -12.06
CA ILE A 27 3.19 -4.16 -11.65
C ILE A 27 2.77 -4.23 -10.19
N LEU A 28 2.06 -5.30 -9.79
CA LEU A 28 1.59 -5.45 -8.41
C LEU A 28 2.75 -5.55 -7.43
N ARG A 29 3.76 -6.36 -7.71
CA ARG A 29 4.93 -6.47 -6.82
C ARG A 29 5.64 -5.13 -6.69
N THR A 30 5.76 -4.37 -7.77
CA THR A 30 6.39 -3.05 -7.76
C THR A 30 5.60 -2.04 -6.95
N GLY A 31 4.31 -1.85 -7.25
CA GLY A 31 3.46 -0.88 -6.57
C GLY A 31 3.22 -1.23 -5.09
N LEU A 32 2.93 -2.49 -4.78
CA LEU A 32 2.70 -2.94 -3.40
C LEU A 32 3.97 -2.90 -2.55
N SER A 33 5.15 -3.19 -3.13
CA SER A 33 6.42 -3.06 -2.40
C SER A 33 6.71 -1.60 -2.04
N GLU A 34 6.45 -0.67 -2.95
CA GLU A 34 6.59 0.76 -2.66
C GLU A 34 5.63 1.20 -1.57
N LEU A 35 4.37 0.78 -1.65
CA LEU A 35 3.37 1.10 -0.65
C LEU A 35 3.72 0.52 0.73
N ALA A 36 4.28 -0.68 0.78
CA ALA A 36 4.80 -1.25 2.02
C ALA A 36 5.97 -0.44 2.59
N GLN A 37 6.87 0.08 1.75
CA GLN A 37 7.96 0.95 2.18
C GLN A 37 7.42 2.30 2.69
N LEU A 38 6.51 2.94 1.95
CA LEU A 38 5.81 4.15 2.37
C LEU A 38 5.07 3.95 3.69
N SER A 39 4.39 2.82 3.87
CA SER A 39 3.72 2.51 5.15
C SER A 39 4.66 2.41 6.35
N THR A 40 5.92 2.09 6.09
CA THR A 40 6.95 1.93 7.13
C THR A 40 7.69 3.24 7.39
N GLN A 41 7.87 4.08 6.37
CA GLN A 41 8.68 5.31 6.44
C GLN A 41 7.86 6.60 6.55
N SER A 42 6.64 6.64 6.00
CA SER A 42 5.83 7.86 5.93
C SER A 42 4.85 7.95 7.11
N THR A 43 4.93 9.07 7.82
CA THR A 43 3.95 9.52 8.82
C THR A 43 2.81 10.36 8.21
N CYS A 44 2.84 10.58 6.89
CA CYS A 44 1.85 11.40 6.17
C CYS A 44 0.56 10.63 5.85
N ARG A 45 -0.58 11.30 6.00
CA ARG A 45 -1.86 10.86 5.42
C ARG A 45 -1.82 11.12 3.92
N PHE A 46 -1.91 10.07 3.13
CA PHE A 46 -2.16 10.19 1.70
C PHE A 46 -3.67 9.99 1.45
N GLU A 47 -4.28 10.86 0.66
CA GLU A 47 -5.61 10.59 0.12
C GLU A 47 -5.53 9.44 -0.89
N ARG A 48 -6.62 8.69 -1.05
CA ARG A 48 -6.67 7.53 -1.96
C ARG A 48 -6.27 7.91 -3.40
N GLU A 49 -6.72 9.07 -3.88
CA GLU A 49 -6.38 9.58 -5.20
C GLU A 49 -4.90 9.93 -5.33
N ASP A 50 -4.32 10.60 -4.33
CA ASP A 50 -2.89 10.96 -4.34
C ASP A 50 -1.99 9.72 -4.26
N LEU A 51 -2.35 8.76 -3.40
CA LEU A 51 -1.64 7.50 -3.26
C LEU A 51 -1.66 6.73 -4.59
N MET A 52 -2.83 6.64 -5.24
CA MET A 52 -2.98 5.96 -6.51
C MET A 52 -2.18 6.67 -7.62
N GLY A 53 -2.26 8.00 -7.69
CA GLY A 53 -1.48 8.79 -8.65
C GLY A 53 0.03 8.59 -8.48
N TYR A 54 0.50 8.60 -7.23
CA TYR A 54 1.90 8.34 -6.90
C TYR A 54 2.33 6.93 -7.30
N LEU A 55 1.56 5.91 -6.93
CA LEU A 55 1.87 4.52 -7.25
C LEU A 55 1.86 4.26 -8.75
N CYS A 56 0.91 4.84 -9.49
CA CYS A 56 0.87 4.77 -10.94
C CYS A 56 2.17 5.34 -11.53
N LEU A 57 2.56 6.56 -11.13
CA LEU A 57 3.78 7.21 -11.61
C LEU A 57 5.04 6.41 -11.26
N TRP A 58 5.12 5.91 -10.04
CA TRP A 58 6.26 5.11 -9.58
C TRP A 58 6.37 3.79 -10.34
N THR A 59 5.27 3.09 -10.50
CA THR A 59 5.23 1.79 -11.17
C THR A 59 5.49 1.93 -12.66
N MET A 60 4.98 2.98 -13.31
CA MET A 60 5.35 3.33 -14.69
C MET A 60 6.87 3.55 -14.83
N LYS A 61 7.48 4.32 -13.92
CA LYS A 61 8.93 4.59 -13.97
C LYS A 61 9.78 3.33 -13.81
N ARG A 62 9.33 2.36 -13.00
CA ARG A 62 10.06 1.10 -12.78
C ARG A 62 9.85 0.08 -13.87
N THR A 63 8.62 -0.08 -14.36
CA THR A 63 8.24 -1.17 -15.25
C THR A 63 8.23 -0.77 -16.73
N GLY A 64 8.13 0.54 -17.02
CA GLY A 64 8.02 1.05 -18.38
C GLY A 64 6.65 0.83 -19.04
N HIS A 65 5.68 0.27 -18.31
CA HIS A 65 4.32 0.05 -18.80
C HIS A 65 3.54 1.38 -18.90
N PRO A 66 2.54 1.47 -19.80
CA PRO A 66 1.74 2.69 -19.97
C PRO A 66 0.81 2.94 -18.76
N GLU A 67 0.56 4.23 -18.47
CA GLU A 67 -0.32 4.68 -17.38
C GLU A 67 -1.67 3.95 -17.31
N PRO A 68 -2.46 3.83 -18.40
CA PRO A 68 -3.76 3.17 -18.32
C PRO A 68 -3.67 1.71 -17.88
N LEU A 69 -2.64 0.98 -18.32
CA LEU A 69 -2.44 -0.43 -17.95
C LEU A 69 -2.07 -0.54 -16.47
N VAL A 70 -1.12 0.28 -16.02
CA VAL A 70 -0.68 0.31 -14.62
C VAL A 70 -1.84 0.69 -13.71
N ARG A 71 -2.61 1.72 -14.09
CA ARG A 71 -3.77 2.20 -13.36
C ARG A 71 -4.85 1.14 -13.25
N GLU A 72 -5.18 0.45 -14.34
CA GLU A 72 -6.19 -0.61 -14.34
C GLU A 72 -5.77 -1.80 -13.45
N VAL A 73 -4.50 -2.22 -13.51
CA VAL A 73 -3.97 -3.32 -12.67
C VAL A 73 -3.95 -2.92 -11.19
N LEU A 74 -3.53 -1.69 -10.87
CA LEU A 74 -3.51 -1.19 -9.49
C LEU A 74 -4.93 -0.93 -8.96
N ASP A 75 -5.84 -0.42 -9.79
CA ASP A 75 -7.25 -0.22 -9.41
C ASP A 75 -8.00 -1.55 -9.26
N GLY A 76 -7.66 -2.56 -10.07
CA GLY A 76 -8.09 -3.94 -9.88
C GLY A 76 -7.63 -4.54 -8.55
N ALA A 77 -6.53 -4.02 -8.00
CA ALA A 77 -6.04 -4.31 -6.66
C ALA A 77 -6.53 -3.31 -5.59
N GLY A 78 -7.49 -2.45 -5.91
CA GLY A 78 -8.00 -1.37 -5.06
C GLY A 78 -8.39 -1.82 -3.66
N ARG A 79 -9.02 -2.99 -3.50
CA ARG A 79 -9.32 -3.54 -2.16
C ARG A 79 -8.08 -3.78 -1.30
N TRP A 80 -6.97 -4.24 -1.88
CA TRP A 80 -5.72 -4.43 -1.13
C TRP A 80 -5.06 -3.09 -0.82
N LEU A 81 -5.18 -2.11 -1.72
CA LEU A 81 -4.70 -0.75 -1.46
C LEU A 81 -5.47 -0.12 -0.29
N ASP A 82 -6.79 -0.28 -0.24
CA ASP A 82 -7.62 0.20 0.87
C ASP A 82 -7.28 -0.52 2.19
N GLU A 83 -7.05 -1.84 2.17
CA GLU A 83 -6.62 -2.60 3.36
C GLU A 83 -5.26 -2.14 3.90
N VAL A 84 -4.29 -1.92 3.03
CA VAL A 84 -2.96 -1.47 3.46
C VAL A 84 -3.02 -0.02 3.91
N ALA A 85 -3.72 0.87 3.19
CA ALA A 85 -3.95 2.26 3.61
C ALA A 85 -4.62 2.33 5.00
N THR A 86 -5.63 1.49 5.25
CA THR A 86 -6.29 1.36 6.56
C THR A 86 -5.32 0.85 7.62
N THR A 87 -4.44 -0.09 7.29
CA THR A 87 -3.42 -0.62 8.20
C THR A 87 -2.38 0.44 8.56
N VAL A 88 -1.96 1.28 7.60
CA VAL A 88 -1.06 2.42 7.83
C VAL A 88 -1.73 3.42 8.77
N ALA A 89 -2.99 3.78 8.49
CA ALA A 89 -3.76 4.70 9.32
C ALA A 89 -3.92 4.19 10.75
N ARG A 90 -4.23 2.89 10.93
CA ARG A 90 -4.39 2.27 12.26
C ARG A 90 -3.07 2.17 13.03
N ARG A 91 -1.94 1.92 12.36
CA ARG A 91 -0.62 1.89 13.01
C ARG A 91 -0.25 3.26 13.60
N ARG A 92 -0.63 4.36 12.93
CA ARG A 92 -0.48 5.72 13.46
C ARG A 92 -1.30 5.93 14.73
N GLU A 93 -2.58 5.55 14.74
CA GLU A 93 -3.44 5.68 15.92
C GLU A 93 -2.88 4.91 17.12
N ALA A 94 -2.30 3.72 16.88
CA ALA A 94 -1.62 2.95 17.92
C ALA A 94 -0.32 3.61 18.40
N GLN A 95 0.43 4.29 17.51
CA GLN A 95 1.67 5.00 17.85
C GLN A 95 1.41 6.34 18.56
N GLU A 96 0.34 7.06 18.21
CA GLU A 96 -0.12 8.25 18.93
C GLU A 96 -0.69 7.89 20.31
N ASN A 97 -1.47 6.81 20.44
CA ASN A 97 -2.00 6.38 21.74
C ASN A 97 -0.94 5.74 22.66
N ALA A 98 0.16 5.21 22.12
CA ALA A 98 1.24 4.65 22.94
C ALA A 98 2.18 5.74 23.52
N GLY A 99 1.98 7.02 23.16
CA GLY A 99 2.74 8.16 23.67
C GLY A 99 2.14 8.87 24.88
N ASP A 100 0.99 8.43 25.40
CA ASP A 100 0.25 9.07 26.51
C ASP A 100 0.19 8.19 27.78
N ASP A 101 1.12 7.25 27.94
CA ASP A 101 1.26 6.42 29.15
C ASP A 101 2.61 6.69 29.87
N ASP A 102 3.10 7.93 29.81
CA ASP A 102 4.12 8.41 30.74
C ASP A 102 3.38 8.93 31.98
N GLU A 103 3.06 8.01 32.89
CA GLU A 103 2.63 8.33 34.25
C GLU A 103 3.88 8.62 35.10
N PRO A 104 4.23 9.86 35.47
CA PRO A 104 5.18 10.07 36.54
C PRO A 104 4.41 9.99 37.85
N GLY A 105 4.23 8.77 38.32
CA GLY A 105 3.99 8.49 39.73
C GLY A 105 5.16 9.01 40.56
N ALA A 106 5.07 10.26 41.02
CA ALA A 106 5.95 10.80 42.05
C ALA A 106 5.10 11.37 43.19
N ALA A 107 4.51 10.45 43.95
CA ALA A 107 4.16 10.71 45.33
C ALA A 107 5.46 10.75 46.15
N THR A 108 5.84 11.92 46.65
CA THR A 108 6.72 12.02 47.83
C THR A 108 6.34 13.24 48.67
N ALA A 109 5.76 12.91 49.82
CA ALA A 109 5.88 13.50 51.16
C ALA A 109 5.82 15.03 51.34
#